data_AF-A0A7K4H815-F1
#
_entry.id   AF-A0A7K4H815-F1
#
_cell.length_a   1.000
_cell.length_b   1.000
_cell.length_c   1.000
_cell.angle_alpha   90.00
_cell.angle_beta   90.00
_cell.angle_gamma   90.00
#
_symmetry.space_group_name_H-M   'P 1'
#
loop_
_entity.id
_entity.type
_entity.pdbx_description
1 polymer ?
#
loop_
_entity_poly.entity_id
_entity_poly.type
_entity_poly.pdbx_seq_one_letter_code
_entity_poly.pdbx_strand_id
1 'polypeptide(L)' 'MDYTEIFLEMLQFLQFSYKKFPKFMIEIMVDKHGIPLNEIKPLKFKFRKEGILLILKDRGYIFTLNESFFS' A
#
# COMPACT_ATOMS: atom_id res chain seq x y z
N MET A 1 10.40 9.64 -12.24
CA MET A 1 9.04 9.28 -11.80
C MET A 1 9.14 8.95 -10.32
N ASP A 2 8.37 9.62 -9.45
CA ASP A 2 8.43 9.33 -8.02
C ASP A 2 7.45 8.20 -7.68
N TYR A 3 7.97 6.97 -7.59
CA TYR A 3 7.15 5.82 -7.22
C TYR A 3 6.71 5.84 -5.75
N THR A 4 7.33 6.64 -4.88
CA THR A 4 6.87 6.80 -3.49
C THR A 4 5.52 7.52 -3.48
N GLU A 5 5.42 8.65 -4.18
CA GLU A 5 4.21 9.46 -4.25
C GLU A 5 3.06 8.67 -4.90
N ILE A 6 3.30 8.06 -6.06
CA ILE A 6 2.30 7.24 -6.76
C ILE A 6 1.83 6.06 -5.88
N PHE A 7 2.76 5.41 -5.18
CA PHE A 7 2.41 4.31 -4.29
C PHE A 7 1.58 4.77 -3.10
N LEU A 8 1.84 5.97 -2.55
CA LEU A 8 1.03 6.54 -1.48
C LEU A 8 -0.39 6.85 -1.96
N GLU A 9 -0.54 7.54 -3.08
CA GLU A 9 -1.85 7.86 -3.68
C GLU A 9 -2.67 6.59 -3.94
N MET A 10 -2.01 5.56 -4.49
CA MET A 10 -2.62 4.25 -4.73
C MET A 10 -3.10 3.59 -3.43
N LEU A 11 -2.30 3.60 -2.36
CA LEU A 11 -2.70 3.05 -1.07
C LEU A 11 -3.83 3.87 -0.43
N GLN A 12 -3.83 5.19 -0.58
CA GLN A 12 -4.90 6.06 -0.10
C GLN A 12 -6.22 5.77 -0.82
N PHE A 13 -6.18 5.57 -2.14
CA PHE A 13 -7.33 5.13 -2.91
C PHE A 13 -7.87 3.78 -2.39
N LEU A 14 -7.00 2.78 -2.21
CA LEU A 14 -7.40 1.48 -1.67
C LEU A 14 -8.01 1.58 -0.26
N GLN A 15 -7.43 2.42 0.60
CA GLN A 15 -7.94 2.70 1.94
C GLN A 15 -9.33 3.35 1.88
N PHE A 16 -9.49 4.36 1.03
CA PHE A 16 -10.75 5.09 0.91
C PHE A 16 -11.86 4.18 0.36
N SER A 17 -11.58 3.40 -0.68
CA SER A 17 -12.57 2.54 -1.33
C SER A 17 -12.95 1.30 -0.53
N TYR A 18 -11.99 0.67 0.17
CA TYR A 18 -12.20 -0.65 0.77
C TYR A 18 -11.98 -0.71 2.29
N LYS A 19 -11.40 0.34 2.90
CA LYS A 19 -10.95 0.42 4.31
C LYS A 19 -9.85 -0.58 4.72
N LYS A 20 -9.84 -1.77 4.13
CA LYS A 20 -8.84 -2.83 4.27
C LYS A 20 -8.72 -3.53 2.92
N PHE A 21 -7.52 -3.92 2.55
CA PHE A 21 -7.26 -4.53 1.24
C PHE A 21 -6.25 -5.67 1.32
N PRO A 22 -6.46 -6.78 0.60
CA PRO A 22 -5.53 -7.91 0.59
C PRO A 22 -4.25 -7.58 -0.19
N LYS A 23 -3.17 -8.34 0.09
CA LYS A 23 -1.87 -8.21 -0.61
C LYS A 23 -1.98 -8.12 -2.14
N PHE A 24 -2.81 -8.99 -2.74
CA PHE A 24 -2.91 -9.09 -4.19
C PHE A 24 -3.50 -7.82 -4.82
N MET A 25 -4.32 -7.05 -4.08
CA MET A 25 -4.84 -5.77 -4.59
C MET A 25 -3.71 -4.75 -4.78
N ILE A 26 -2.72 -4.73 -3.88
CA ILE A 26 -1.53 -3.89 -4.06
C ILE A 26 -0.80 -4.29 -5.35
N GLU A 27 -0.67 -5.59 -5.62
CA GLU A 27 0.04 -6.14 -6.79
C GLU A 27 -0.69 -5.86 -8.12
N ILE A 28 -2.02 -5.84 -8.12
CA ILE A 28 -2.82 -5.43 -9.30
C ILE A 28 -2.71 -3.91 -9.53
N MET A 29 -2.74 -3.12 -8.46
CA MET A 29 -2.79 -1.66 -8.57
C MET A 29 -1.45 -1.05 -9.00
N VAL A 30 -0.32 -1.59 -8.54
CA VAL A 30 1.01 -1.17 -8.98
C VAL A 30 1.22 -1.38 -10.48
N ASP A 31 0.74 -2.48 -11.04
CA ASP A 31 0.75 -2.72 -12.49
C ASP A 31 -0.07 -1.66 -13.24
N LYS A 32 -1.30 -1.38 -12.75
CA LYS A 32 -2.17 -0.33 -13.32
C LYS A 32 -1.58 1.08 -13.28
N HIS A 33 -0.76 1.39 -12.28
CA HIS A 33 -0.13 2.71 -12.10
C HIS A 33 1.28 2.78 -12.70
N GLY A 34 1.71 1.74 -13.42
CA GLY A 34 3.03 1.70 -14.08
C GLY A 34 4.21 1.62 -13.12
N ILE A 35 4.00 1.16 -11.87
CA ILE A 35 5.08 0.93 -10.91
C ILE A 35 5.73 -0.43 -11.25
N PRO A 36 7.05 -0.46 -11.55
CA PRO A 36 7.75 -1.71 -11.86
C PRO A 36 7.67 -2.73 -10.71
N LEU A 37 7.51 -4.02 -11.04
CA LEU A 37 7.33 -5.07 -10.03
C LEU A 37 8.49 -5.18 -9.02
N ASN A 38 9.71 -4.86 -9.45
CA ASN A 38 10.90 -4.83 -8.60
C ASN A 38 10.87 -3.72 -7.54
N GLU A 39 10.10 -2.65 -7.75
CA GLU A 39 9.95 -1.52 -6.81
C GLU A 39 8.95 -1.81 -5.69
N ILE A 40 8.02 -2.76 -5.88
CA ILE A 40 6.94 -3.03 -4.93
C ILE A 40 7.49 -3.48 -3.57
N LYS A 41 8.51 -4.34 -3.55
CA LYS A 41 9.06 -4.89 -2.30
C LYS A 41 9.78 -3.81 -1.48
N PRO A 42 10.68 -2.99 -2.06
CA PRO A 42 11.24 -1.80 -1.39
C PRO A 42 10.17 -0.85 -0.85
N LEU A 43 9.16 -0.50 -1.67
CA LEU A 43 8.10 0.44 -1.28
C LEU A 43 7.27 -0.09 -0.11
N LYS A 44 6.78 -1.34 -0.18
CA LYS A 44 6.07 -1.97 0.94
C LYS A 44 6.92 -2.01 2.21
N PHE A 45 8.21 -2.28 2.10
CA PHE A 45 9.11 -2.31 3.25
C PHE A 45 9.26 -0.91 3.86
N LYS A 46 9.52 0.11 3.04
CA LYS A 46 9.62 1.51 3.46
C LYS A 46 8.36 1.96 4.23
N PHE A 47 7.18 1.83 3.62
CA PHE A 47 5.92 2.29 4.21
C PHE A 47 5.54 1.52 5.47
N ARG A 48 5.93 0.24 5.57
CA ARG A 48 5.76 -0.54 6.80
C ARG A 48 6.70 -0.08 7.91
N LYS A 49 7.96 0.19 7.59
CA LYS A 49 8.95 0.69 8.55
C LYS A 49 8.55 2.06 9.09
N GLU A 50 7.97 2.90 8.23
CA GLU A 50 7.43 4.21 8.57
C GLU A 50 6.09 4.11 9.32
N GLY A 51 5.47 2.93 9.43
CA GLY A 51 4.19 2.76 10.12
C GLY A 51 2.98 3.30 9.35
N ILE A 52 3.14 3.62 8.07
CA ILE A 52 2.07 4.07 7.16
C ILE A 52 1.22 2.88 6.73
N LEU A 53 1.86 1.77 6.35
CA LEU A 53 1.20 0.55 5.89
C LEU A 53 1.21 -0.51 7.00
N LEU A 54 0.02 -0.90 7.48
CA LEU A 54 -0.15 -1.87 8.56
C LEU A 54 -0.54 -3.24 7.99
N ILE A 55 -0.10 -4.32 8.65
CA ILE A 55 -0.51 -5.69 8.32
C ILE A 55 -1.38 -6.24 9.43
N LEU A 56 -2.60 -6.60 9.09
CA LEU A 56 -3.50 -7.35 9.96
C LEU A 56 -3.30 -8.84 9.67
N LYS A 57 -3.01 -9.62 10.71
CA LYS A 57 -2.69 -11.06 10.57
C LYS A 57 -3.93 -11.96 10.57
N ASP A 58 -5.11 -11.37 10.61
CA ASP A 58 -6.36 -12.06 10.87
C ASP A 58 -6.91 -12.59 9.53
N ARG A 59 -6.53 -13.84 9.18
CA ARG A 59 -6.99 -14.61 8.00
C ARG A 59 -6.54 -14.03 6.65
N GLY A 60 -5.25 -14.15 6.37
CA GLY A 60 -4.63 -13.70 5.12
C GLY A 60 -4.00 -12.32 5.29
N TYR A 61 -2.92 -12.03 4.55
CA TYR A 61 -2.20 -10.76 4.65
C TYR A 61 -3.09 -9.61 4.17
N ILE A 62 -3.85 -9.02 5.10
CA ILE A 62 -4.69 -7.85 4.90
C ILE A 62 -3.89 -6.62 5.30
N PHE A 63 -4.04 -5.55 4.52
CA PHE A 63 -3.37 -4.28 4.69
C PHE A 63 -4.40 -3.16 4.94
N THR A 64 -3.95 -2.14 5.65
CA THR A 64 -4.68 -0.87 5.87
C THR A 64 -3.65 0.24 6.04
N LEU A 65 -4.07 1.48 5.82
CA LEU A 65 -3.27 2.64 6.19
C LEU A 65 -3.45 2.99 7.67
N ASN A 66 -2.41 3.56 8.26
CA ASN A 66 -2.48 4.20 9.56
C ASN A 66 -3.04 5.63 9.41
N GLU A 67 -4.25 5.86 9.91
CA GLU A 67 -4.95 7.14 9.77
C GLU A 67 -4.26 8.29 10.53
N SER A 68 -3.42 7.98 11.54
CA SER A 68 -2.69 8.99 12.32
C SER A 68 -1.62 9.76 11.51
N PHE A 69 -1.27 9.29 10.31
CA PHE A 69 -0.32 9.96 9.42
C PHE A 69 -0.94 11.07 8.57
N PHE A 70 -2.27 11.14 8.51
CA PHE A 70 -3.01 12.05 7.62
C PHE A 70 -3.93 13.03 8.38
N SER A 71 -3.79 13.07 9.71
CA SER A 71 -4.58 13.90 10.64
C SER A 71 -3.80 15.13 11.09
#